data_AF-A0A7L1EN45-F1
#
_entry.id   AF-A0A7L1EN45-F1
#
_cell.length_a   1.000
_cell.length_b   1.000
_cell.length_c   1.000
_cell.angle_alpha   90.00
_cell.angle_beta   90.00
_cell.angle_gamma   90.00
#
_symmetry.space_group_name_H-M   'P 1'
#
loop_
_entity.id
_entity.type
_entity.pdbx_description
1 polymer ?
#
loop_
_entity_poly.entity_id
_entity_poly.type
_entity_poly.pdbx_seq_one_letter_code
_entity_poly.pdbx_strand_id
1 'polypeptide(L)'
;PLSRYPPLINDISFWLPSETYSQNDFYDLVRTIGGDLIEKVVLLDEFAHPKTRKVSHCYRIVYRHPERTLSQDEVHRIHQAIQESAVRELGVEGRF
;
A
#
# COMPACT_ATOMS: atom_id res chain seq x y z
N PRO A 1 15.96 13.16 14.31
CA PRO A 1 16.46 11.85 14.77
C PRO A 1 16.15 10.78 13.72
N LEU A 2 17.16 10.06 13.22
CA LEU A 2 16.92 8.89 12.35
C LEU A 2 16.42 7.73 13.22
N SER A 3 15.34 7.06 12.79
CA SER A 3 14.90 5.83 13.44
C SER A 3 16.01 4.78 13.36
N ARG A 4 16.31 4.16 14.50
CA ARG A 4 17.42 3.21 14.65
C ARG A 4 17.06 1.80 14.20
N TYR A 5 15.80 1.54 13.91
CA TYR A 5 15.28 0.20 13.61
C TYR A 5 15.15 -0.03 12.10
N PRO A 6 15.46 -1.24 11.61
CA PRO A 6 15.40 -1.54 10.18
C PRO A 6 13.95 -1.43 9.66
N PRO A 7 13.75 -0.89 8.44
CA PRO A 7 12.44 -0.90 7.81
C PRO A 7 12.12 -2.28 7.24
N LEU A 8 10.84 -2.59 7.12
CA LEU A 8 10.33 -3.63 6.23
C LEU A 8 9.61 -2.97 5.05
N ILE A 9 9.77 -3.51 3.85
CA ILE A 9 9.31 -2.89 2.61
C ILE A 9 8.52 -3.91 1.83
N ASN A 10 7.25 -3.60 1.55
CA ASN A 10 6.41 -4.40 0.67
C ASN A 10 5.81 -3.51 -0.42
N ASP A 11 5.74 -4.07 -1.62
CA ASP A 11 5.07 -3.43 -2.74
C ASP A 11 3.66 -4.01 -2.90
N ILE A 12 2.72 -3.18 -3.34
CA ILE A 12 1.34 -3.55 -3.59
C ILE A 12 0.92 -2.97 -4.94
N SER A 13 0.37 -3.82 -5.81
CA SER A 13 -0.15 -3.38 -7.10
C SER A 13 -1.58 -3.83 -7.32
N PHE A 14 -2.35 -3.02 -8.04
CA PHE A 14 -3.76 -3.29 -8.32
C PHE A 14 -4.22 -2.50 -9.55
N TRP A 15 -5.27 -2.99 -10.20
CA TRP A 15 -5.98 -2.24 -11.24
C TRP A 15 -6.95 -1.26 -10.62
N LEU A 16 -6.98 -0.05 -11.16
CA LEU A 16 -7.88 0.99 -10.72
C LEU A 16 -9.33 0.72 -11.16
N PRO A 17 -10.34 1.11 -10.37
CA PRO A 17 -11.70 1.25 -10.86
C PRO A 17 -11.76 2.32 -11.96
N SER A 18 -12.74 2.21 -12.84
CA SER A 18 -12.76 2.94 -14.11
C SER A 18 -12.78 4.47 -13.99
N GLU A 19 -13.38 5.04 -12.94
CA GLU A 19 -13.60 6.51 -12.88
C GLU A 19 -13.53 7.14 -11.47
N THR A 20 -13.31 6.37 -10.40
CA THR A 20 -13.52 6.85 -9.01
C THR A 20 -12.28 6.83 -8.12
N TYR A 21 -11.10 6.51 -8.65
CA TYR A 21 -9.90 6.35 -7.81
C TYR A 21 -9.12 7.66 -7.64
N SER A 22 -8.83 8.01 -6.39
CA SER A 22 -7.82 9.00 -6.03
C SER A 22 -6.64 8.35 -5.31
N GLN A 23 -5.42 8.80 -5.60
CA GLN A 23 -4.24 8.35 -4.87
C GLN A 23 -4.33 8.67 -3.37
N ASN A 24 -5.00 9.78 -3.01
CA ASN A 24 -5.19 10.18 -1.62
C ASN A 24 -6.04 9.17 -0.85
N ASP A 25 -7.07 8.59 -1.48
CA ASP A 25 -7.91 7.58 -0.82
C ASP A 25 -7.08 6.36 -0.41
N PHE A 26 -6.12 5.96 -1.26
CA PHE A 26 -5.19 4.88 -0.93
C PHE A 26 -4.20 5.28 0.16
N TYR A 27 -3.67 6.51 0.15
CA TYR A 27 -2.81 7.00 1.22
C TYR A 27 -3.53 7.03 2.57
N ASP A 28 -4.78 7.50 2.60
CA ASP A 28 -5.61 7.56 3.79
C ASP A 28 -5.98 6.16 4.30
N LEU A 29 -6.30 5.22 3.40
CA LEU A 29 -6.56 3.82 3.74
C LEU A 29 -5.34 3.15 4.38
N VAL A 30 -4.16 3.30 3.77
CA VAL A 30 -2.91 2.72 4.31
C VAL A 30 -2.59 3.31 5.68
N ARG A 31 -2.78 4.62 5.86
CA ARG A 31 -2.58 5.29 7.15
C ARG A 31 -3.60 4.87 8.21
N THR A 32 -4.85 4.65 7.82
CA THR A 32 -5.92 4.20 8.73
C THR A 32 -5.64 2.80 9.27
N ILE A 33 -5.15 1.89 8.43
CA ILE A 33 -4.91 0.49 8.81
C ILE A 33 -3.54 0.32 9.49
N GLY A 34 -2.49 0.91 8.93
CA GLY A 34 -1.13 0.74 9.42
C GLY A 34 -0.71 1.73 10.51
N GLY A 35 -1.42 2.85 10.66
CA GLY A 35 -1.15 3.86 11.69
C GLY A 35 0.30 4.34 11.70
N ASP A 36 0.87 4.37 12.91
CA ASP A 36 2.25 4.82 13.17
C ASP A 36 3.32 3.88 12.63
N LEU A 37 2.95 2.69 12.14
CA LEU A 37 3.89 1.77 11.51
C LEU A 37 4.23 2.16 10.07
N ILE A 38 3.39 2.99 9.44
CA ILE A 38 3.62 3.47 8.08
C ILE A 38 4.60 4.64 8.13
N GLU A 39 5.85 4.41 7.73
CA GLU A 39 6.82 5.49 7.57
C GLU A 39 6.53 6.26 6.29
N LYS A 40 6.35 5.55 5.16
CA LYS A 40 6.18 6.16 3.85
C LYS A 40 5.36 5.28 2.92
N VAL A 41 4.57 5.91 2.04
CA VAL A 41 3.93 5.28 0.88
C VAL A 41 4.38 6.02 -0.37
N VAL A 42 4.79 5.31 -1.40
CA VAL A 42 5.31 5.90 -2.65
C VAL A 42 4.70 5.20 -3.84
N LEU A 43 4.12 5.94 -4.77
CA LEU A 43 3.77 5.41 -6.09
C LEU A 43 5.07 5.15 -6.88
N LEU A 44 5.33 3.90 -7.21
CA LEU A 44 6.50 3.49 -7.98
C LEU A 44 6.24 3.51 -9.49
N ASP A 45 5.07 3.04 -9.89
CA ASP A 45 4.75 2.81 -11.29
C ASP A 45 3.25 2.99 -11.56
N GLU A 46 2.96 3.50 -12.77
CA GLU A 46 1.62 3.60 -13.34
C GLU A 46 1.66 2.93 -14.72
N PHE A 47 0.86 1.89 -14.90
CA PHE A 47 0.84 1.11 -16.15
C PHE A 47 -0.56 1.09 -16.75
N ALA A 48 -0.67 1.44 -18.03
CA ALA A 48 -1.90 1.33 -18.81
C ALA A 48 -1.87 0.10 -19.71
N HIS A 49 -2.79 -0.84 -19.51
CA HIS A 49 -2.87 -2.04 -20.31
C HIS A 49 -3.35 -1.72 -21.74
N PRO A 50 -2.61 -2.08 -22.81
CA PRO A 50 -2.86 -1.56 -24.16
C PRO A 50 -4.21 -1.99 -24.76
N LYS A 51 -4.70 -3.20 -24.43
CA LYS A 51 -5.96 -3.73 -24.97
C LYS A 51 -7.20 -3.33 -24.16
N THR A 52 -7.16 -3.55 -22.85
CA THR A 52 -8.29 -3.30 -21.93
C THR A 52 -8.39 -1.83 -21.50
N ARG A 53 -7.33 -1.03 -21.72
CA ARG A 53 -7.20 0.36 -21.26
C ARG A 53 -7.32 0.52 -19.75
N LYS A 54 -7.26 -0.58 -18.98
CA LYS A 54 -7.18 -0.55 -17.51
C LYS A 54 -5.86 0.07 -17.09
N VAL A 55 -5.91 0.90 -16.05
CA VAL A 55 -4.73 1.48 -15.41
C VAL A 55 -4.42 0.67 -14.16
N SER A 56 -3.17 0.34 -13.90
CA SER A 56 -2.69 -0.22 -12.63
C SER A 56 -1.70 0.70 -11.98
N HIS A 57 -1.76 0.80 -10.66
CA HIS A 57 -0.75 1.45 -9.85
C HIS A 57 0.05 0.41 -9.08
N CYS A 58 1.33 0.70 -8.85
CA CYS A 58 2.20 -0.04 -7.93
C CYS A 58 2.72 0.91 -6.87
N TYR A 59 2.44 0.64 -5.60
CA TYR A 59 2.90 1.42 -4.47
C TYR A 59 3.90 0.63 -3.64
N ARG A 60 4.92 1.33 -3.13
CA ARG A 60 5.82 0.83 -2.09
C ARG A 60 5.41 1.36 -0.73
N ILE A 61 5.19 0.46 0.21
CA ILE A 61 4.90 0.79 1.61
C ILE A 61 6.13 0.46 2.45
N VAL A 62 6.63 1.45 3.18
CA VAL A 62 7.74 1.34 4.12
C VAL A 62 7.17 1.27 5.52
N TYR A 63 7.36 0.14 6.18
CA TYR A 63 6.96 -0.12 7.56
C TYR A 63 8.14 0.08 8.49
N ARG A 64 8.00 0.95 9.50
CA ARG A 64 9.01 1.12 10.55
C ARG A 64 8.39 1.67 11.83
N HIS A 65 8.68 1.02 12.96
CA HIS A 65 8.34 1.57 14.28
C HIS A 65 9.47 2.47 14.81
N PRO A 66 9.18 3.61 15.46
CA PRO A 66 10.21 4.50 16.00
C PRO A 66 11.02 3.89 17.15
N GLU A 67 10.41 2.96 17.89
CA GLU A 67 10.96 2.43 19.16
C GLU A 67 11.29 0.93 19.19
N ARG A 68 11.02 0.15 18.13
CA ARG A 68 11.33 -1.29 18.09
C ARG A 68 11.52 -1.83 16.67
N THR A 69 12.16 -3.00 16.55
CA THR A 69 12.19 -3.76 15.30
C THR A 69 10.82 -4.36 15.01
N LEU A 70 10.42 -4.34 13.74
CA LEU A 70 9.23 -5.02 13.27
C LEU A 70 9.52 -6.48 12.89
N SER A 71 8.59 -7.38 13.20
CA SER A 71 8.58 -8.77 12.74
C SER A 71 7.94 -8.90 11.36
N GLN A 72 8.32 -9.94 10.62
CA GLN A 72 7.70 -10.23 9.32
C GLN A 72 6.21 -10.53 9.46
N ASP A 73 5.82 -11.32 10.48
CA ASP A 73 4.43 -11.73 10.69
C ASP A 73 3.50 -10.55 11.01
N GLU A 74 3.96 -9.55 11.78
CA GLU A 74 3.12 -8.38 12.06
C GLU A 74 2.93 -7.50 10.82
N VAL A 75 4.00 -7.28 10.03
CA VAL A 75 3.90 -6.52 8.79
C VAL A 75 3.06 -7.26 7.76
N HIS A 76 3.18 -8.58 7.68
CA HIS A 76 2.37 -9.40 6.78
C HIS A 76 0.87 -9.25 7.08
N ARG A 77 0.46 -9.34 8.35
CA ARG A 77 -0.95 -9.17 8.74
C ARG A 77 -1.49 -7.78 8.39
N ILE A 78 -0.71 -6.73 8.63
CA ILE A 78 -1.11 -5.35 8.29
C ILE A 78 -1.19 -5.17 6.77
N HIS A 79 -0.21 -5.70 6.03
CA HIS A 79 -0.18 -5.59 4.59
C HIS A 79 -1.35 -6.33 3.94
N GLN A 80 -1.69 -7.52 4.45
CA GLN A 80 -2.87 -8.27 4.03
C GLN A 80 -4.17 -7.48 4.32
N ALA A 81 -4.30 -6.88 5.51
CA ALA A 81 -5.44 -6.04 5.83
C ALA A 81 -5.58 -4.83 4.88
N ILE A 82 -4.45 -4.22 4.48
CA ILE A 82 -4.43 -3.15 3.47
C ILE A 82 -4.92 -3.66 2.11
N GLN A 83 -4.44 -4.83 1.67
CA GLN A 83 -4.86 -5.44 0.41
C GLN A 83 -6.38 -5.71 0.39
N GLU A 84 -6.90 -6.33 1.45
CA GLU A 84 -8.32 -6.65 1.59
C GLU A 84 -9.20 -5.40 1.64
N SER A 85 -8.80 -4.39 2.43
CA SER A 85 -9.53 -3.13 2.52
C SER A 85 -9.46 -2.33 1.22
N ALA A 86 -8.34 -2.34 0.50
CA ALA A 86 -8.25 -1.66 -0.80
C ALA A 86 -9.29 -2.22 -1.78
N VAL A 87 -9.41 -3.55 -1.86
CA VAL A 87 -10.44 -4.19 -2.72
C VAL A 87 -11.86 -3.82 -2.25
N ARG A 88 -12.11 -3.90 -0.93
CA ARG A 88 -13.45 -3.67 -0.36
C ARG A 88 -13.91 -2.22 -0.42
N GLU A 89 -13.03 -1.27 -0.13
CA GLU A 89 -13.39 0.14 0.10
C GLU A 89 -13.09 1.02 -1.12
N LEU A 90 -12.02 0.72 -1.86
CA LEU A 90 -11.65 1.48 -3.06
C LEU A 90 -12.09 0.80 -4.37
N GLY A 91 -12.62 -0.43 -4.28
CA GLY A 91 -13.10 -1.18 -5.46
C GLY A 91 -12.00 -1.56 -6.44
N VAL A 92 -10.74 -1.59 -5.99
CA VAL A 92 -9.60 -1.98 -6.84
C VAL A 92 -9.60 -3.49 -7.07
N GLU A 93 -9.00 -3.91 -8.18
CA GLU A 93 -8.78 -5.33 -8.48
C GLU A 93 -7.32 -5.69 -8.19
N GLY A 94 -7.10 -6.54 -7.17
CA GLY A 94 -5.77 -6.88 -6.68
C GLY A 94 -4.86 -7.52 -7.74
N ARG A 95 -3.60 -7.10 -7.75
CA ARG A 95 -2.50 -7.64 -8.57
C ARG A 95 -1.27 -7.82 -7.68
N PHE A 96 -1.43 -8.63 -6.64
CA PHE A 96 -0.42 -8.86 -5.61
C PHE A 96 0.52 -9.99 -5.98
#